data_AF-I4CRS0-F1
#
_entry.id   AF-I4CRS0-F1
#
_cell.length_a   1.000
_cell.length_b   1.000
_cell.length_c   1.000
_cell.angle_alpha   90.00
_cell.angle_beta   90.00
_cell.angle_gamma   90.00
#
_symmetry.space_group_name_H-M   'P 1'
#
loop_
_entity.id
_entity.type
_entity.pdbx_description
1 polymer ?
#
loop_
_entity_poly.entity_id
_entity_poly.type
_entity_poly.pdbx_seq_one_letter_code
_entity_poly.pdbx_strand_id
1 'polypeptide(L)'
;MPERASTLFTLGLGLLSALAAFPAAAEDPIRITQLKRCGDLFAEDSLSWCLSAKGLPSGGVQLYLNGERVAADTLQRDGKQLRLTLAPDAVRSGPLWLERDGQRSNPVWLSAGRSQVLAAKPDEVARNMDDLTTYVDLVSLIIEEDHKGLEKARQLAEKYGAEVVGAIPPLNTYQLRLPVKDLTERDAMVLRLGSEVGVDAVVIEESAAENDEQETGKTADQKRPQNREWAANRFLDAVDYYRERIPAGQRAGEKQPVRIGIIERAVDFDAPHFAEYLEPCDPQQQRTCLYARDADRPDNHGSSVAGILAAHASDARDQGFLSALDGTGPGFEVIVERNSDAGITANVAASVNLVEDGARILNWSWGIHRIGTADVEGEPVDSLLRSGIAMSGYEELLEEFFLWLRREHPDVLVINSAGNGSAHSGRDDYRLPSSFITEQLLVVGGHERNDQKKVAVEHPDYVRKRKSSNVDMRVDITAAACTRAATLDPDKRGDVHCGTSYATPLVAGAVGAMLSVNPGLEPDQVRELLRRSAMTIGRDSDFEPAEADDLTAPILPSERGYRLDDRDVGRSARLDMRKALELTVESLKNSR
;
A
#
# COMPACT_ATOMS: atom_id res chain seq x y z
N MET A 1 -28.18 -96.87 22.97
CA MET A 1 -27.04 -96.67 22.04
C MET A 1 -27.59 -96.42 20.64
N PRO A 2 -26.88 -95.67 19.79
CA PRO A 2 -26.75 -94.21 19.64
C PRO A 2 -27.94 -93.62 18.81
N GLU A 3 -28.10 -92.35 18.40
CA GLU A 3 -27.23 -91.45 17.63
C GLU A 3 -27.84 -90.02 17.51
N ARG A 4 -27.04 -89.06 17.03
CA ARG A 4 -27.24 -87.58 16.99
C ARG A 4 -28.25 -87.08 15.96
N ALA A 5 -28.86 -85.91 16.20
CA ALA A 5 -29.10 -84.85 15.18
C ALA A 5 -29.50 -83.51 15.82
N SER A 6 -28.88 -82.42 15.37
CA SER A 6 -29.16 -81.01 15.71
C SER A 6 -30.15 -80.39 14.72
N THR A 7 -30.96 -79.41 15.14
CA THR A 7 -31.82 -78.60 14.26
C THR A 7 -31.73 -77.12 14.60
N LEU A 8 -31.68 -76.28 13.56
CA LEU A 8 -31.56 -74.82 13.55
C LEU A 8 -32.81 -74.11 14.10
N PHE A 9 -32.62 -72.93 14.68
CA PHE A 9 -33.65 -71.91 14.88
C PHE A 9 -33.25 -70.59 14.19
N THR A 10 -34.17 -70.04 13.41
CA THR A 10 -34.09 -68.80 12.63
C THR A 10 -34.43 -67.58 13.48
N LEU A 11 -33.60 -66.54 13.45
CA LEU A 11 -33.90 -65.19 13.96
C LEU A 11 -34.29 -64.26 12.81
N GLY A 12 -35.43 -63.58 12.93
CA GLY A 12 -35.85 -62.48 12.05
C GLY A 12 -35.28 -61.14 12.52
N LEU A 13 -34.70 -60.37 11.60
CA LEU A 13 -34.09 -59.07 11.82
C LEU A 13 -35.03 -57.95 11.30
N GLY A 14 -35.41 -57.01 12.17
CA GLY A 14 -36.17 -55.82 11.79
C GLY A 14 -35.24 -54.71 11.28
N LEU A 15 -35.59 -54.11 10.14
CA LEU A 15 -34.95 -52.91 9.59
C LEU A 15 -35.49 -51.64 10.28
N LEU A 16 -34.62 -50.87 10.94
CA LEU A 16 -34.82 -49.44 11.18
C LEU A 16 -33.97 -48.65 10.18
N SER A 17 -34.62 -47.84 9.35
CA SER A 17 -33.98 -46.89 8.43
C SER A 17 -33.51 -45.66 9.20
N ALA A 18 -32.20 -45.55 9.44
CA ALA A 18 -31.56 -44.31 9.87
C ALA A 18 -31.25 -43.45 8.62
N LEU A 19 -31.99 -42.36 8.44
CA LEU A 19 -31.62 -41.29 7.52
C LEU A 19 -30.34 -40.63 8.03
N ALA A 20 -29.21 -40.98 7.43
CA ALA A 20 -27.96 -40.25 7.60
C ALA A 20 -28.12 -38.88 6.91
N ALA A 21 -28.35 -37.83 7.71
CA ALA A 21 -28.10 -36.48 7.27
C ALA A 21 -26.60 -36.33 7.09
N PHE A 22 -26.12 -36.38 5.85
CA PHE A 22 -24.77 -35.96 5.54
C PHE A 22 -24.63 -34.48 5.94
N PRO A 23 -23.60 -34.07 6.70
CA PRO A 23 -23.32 -32.65 6.86
C PRO A 23 -23.10 -32.08 5.47
N ALA A 24 -23.88 -31.06 5.10
CA ALA A 24 -23.58 -30.26 3.92
C ALA A 24 -22.13 -29.80 4.07
N ALA A 25 -21.28 -30.12 3.08
CA ALA A 25 -19.95 -29.56 3.02
C ALA A 25 -20.11 -28.04 3.09
N ALA A 26 -19.47 -27.39 4.07
CA ALA A 26 -19.44 -25.95 4.13
C ALA A 26 -18.83 -25.47 2.80
N GLU A 27 -19.61 -24.79 1.99
CA GLU A 27 -19.12 -24.25 0.72
C GLU A 27 -18.05 -23.20 1.02
N ASP A 28 -16.98 -23.23 0.23
CA ASP A 28 -15.86 -22.31 0.39
C ASP A 28 -16.35 -20.86 0.29
N PRO A 29 -15.92 -19.97 1.20
CA PRO A 29 -16.33 -18.57 1.17
C PRO A 29 -15.90 -17.89 -0.13
N ILE A 30 -16.74 -17.00 -0.65
CA ILE A 30 -16.41 -16.22 -1.84
C ILE A 30 -15.37 -15.15 -1.46
N ARG A 31 -14.23 -15.13 -2.13
CA ARG A 31 -13.17 -14.13 -1.91
C ARG A 31 -12.65 -13.59 -3.23
N ILE A 32 -12.80 -12.30 -3.49
CA ILE A 32 -12.25 -11.63 -4.68
C ILE A 32 -10.75 -11.53 -4.51
N THR A 33 -10.00 -12.27 -5.33
CA THR A 33 -8.53 -12.30 -5.32
C THR A 33 -7.92 -11.42 -6.40
N GLN A 34 -8.68 -11.11 -7.45
CA GLN A 34 -8.24 -10.22 -8.53
C GLN A 34 -9.39 -9.37 -9.05
N LEU A 35 -9.07 -8.12 -9.36
CA LEU A 35 -9.89 -7.18 -10.09
C LEU A 35 -8.92 -6.33 -10.92
N LYS A 36 -9.02 -6.36 -12.24
CA LYS A 36 -8.15 -5.57 -13.13
C LYS A 36 -8.90 -5.16 -14.38
N ARG A 37 -8.50 -4.06 -15.01
CA ARG A 37 -8.99 -3.71 -16.34
C ARG A 37 -8.62 -4.82 -17.34
N CYS A 38 -9.49 -5.10 -18.29
CA CYS A 38 -9.23 -6.10 -19.34
C CYS A 38 -10.02 -5.80 -20.62
N GLY A 39 -9.85 -6.62 -21.66
CA GLY A 39 -10.43 -6.36 -22.98
C GLY A 39 -9.66 -5.25 -23.70
N ASP A 40 -10.36 -4.46 -24.51
CA ASP A 40 -9.77 -3.29 -25.14
C ASP A 40 -9.64 -2.15 -24.11
N LEU A 41 -8.41 -1.93 -23.64
CA LEU A 41 -8.11 -0.89 -22.65
C LEU A 41 -8.30 0.54 -23.21
N PHE A 42 -8.33 0.69 -24.54
CA PHE A 42 -8.47 1.96 -25.24
C PHE A 42 -9.88 2.19 -25.79
N ALA A 43 -10.83 1.29 -25.50
CA ALA A 43 -12.23 1.48 -25.88
C ALA A 43 -12.77 2.79 -25.29
N GLU A 44 -13.36 3.62 -26.15
CA GLU A 44 -13.95 4.90 -25.74
C GLU A 44 -15.34 4.68 -25.13
N ASP A 45 -16.16 3.81 -25.72
CA ASP A 45 -17.57 3.61 -25.37
C ASP A 45 -17.82 2.59 -24.25
N SER A 46 -16.78 1.89 -23.79
CA SER A 46 -16.94 0.86 -22.76
C SER A 46 -15.72 0.72 -21.86
N LEU A 47 -15.99 0.32 -20.63
CA LEU A 47 -15.02 0.04 -19.61
C LEU A 47 -15.21 -1.41 -19.15
N SER A 48 -14.14 -2.21 -19.19
CA SER A 48 -14.16 -3.63 -18.87
C SER A 48 -13.20 -3.99 -17.74
N TRP A 49 -13.67 -4.82 -16.80
CA TRP A 49 -12.88 -5.38 -15.71
C TRP A 49 -13.02 -6.89 -15.67
N CYS A 50 -11.91 -7.58 -15.44
CA CYS A 50 -11.85 -9.01 -15.21
C CYS A 50 -11.62 -9.25 -13.72
N LEU A 51 -12.49 -10.06 -13.14
CA LEU A 51 -12.52 -10.41 -11.73
C LEU A 51 -12.31 -11.92 -11.58
N SER A 52 -11.45 -12.30 -10.64
CA SER A 52 -11.27 -13.69 -10.19
C SER A 52 -11.63 -13.77 -8.71
N ALA A 53 -12.26 -14.87 -8.30
CA ALA A 53 -12.57 -15.13 -6.90
C ALA A 53 -12.39 -16.61 -6.52
N LYS A 54 -11.90 -16.86 -5.30
CA LYS A 54 -12.01 -18.18 -4.63
C LYS A 54 -13.46 -18.41 -4.22
N GLY A 55 -13.87 -19.68 -4.11
CA GLY A 55 -15.25 -20.04 -3.76
C GLY A 55 -16.30 -19.59 -4.78
N LEU A 56 -15.90 -19.11 -5.96
CA LEU A 56 -16.84 -18.60 -6.97
C LEU A 56 -17.74 -19.76 -7.45
N PRO A 57 -19.07 -19.67 -7.25
CA PRO A 57 -19.99 -20.76 -7.58
C PRO A 57 -20.11 -20.96 -9.09
N SER A 58 -20.48 -22.18 -9.47
CA SER A 58 -20.93 -22.50 -10.84
C SER A 58 -22.26 -21.81 -11.19
N GLY A 59 -23.07 -21.49 -10.17
CA GLY A 59 -24.36 -20.81 -10.30
C GLY A 59 -24.25 -19.28 -10.44
N GLY A 60 -25.41 -18.61 -10.34
CA GLY A 60 -25.50 -17.15 -10.39
C GLY A 60 -24.86 -16.49 -9.17
N VAL A 61 -24.23 -15.34 -9.39
CA VAL A 61 -23.72 -14.45 -8.34
C VAL A 61 -24.22 -13.04 -8.63
N GLN A 62 -24.61 -12.30 -7.61
CA GLN A 62 -24.98 -10.90 -7.76
C GLN A 62 -23.75 -10.03 -7.50
N LEU A 63 -23.45 -9.13 -8.44
CA LEU A 63 -22.42 -8.11 -8.25
C LEU A 63 -23.08 -6.81 -7.77
N TYR A 64 -22.42 -6.14 -6.84
CA TYR A 64 -22.80 -4.80 -6.38
C TYR A 64 -21.65 -3.83 -6.61
N LEU A 65 -21.98 -2.60 -6.97
CA LEU A 65 -21.07 -1.48 -7.10
C LEU A 65 -21.72 -0.27 -6.42
N ASN A 66 -21.01 0.38 -5.49
CA ASN A 66 -21.54 1.52 -4.71
C ASN A 66 -22.86 1.21 -3.97
N GLY A 67 -23.07 -0.04 -3.55
CA GLY A 67 -24.32 -0.47 -2.90
C GLY A 67 -25.47 -0.78 -3.85
N GLU A 68 -25.31 -0.54 -5.14
CA GLU A 68 -26.33 -0.82 -6.15
C GLU A 68 -26.08 -2.16 -6.84
N ARG A 69 -27.15 -2.87 -7.15
CA ARG A 69 -27.07 -4.12 -7.92
C ARG A 69 -26.68 -3.81 -9.35
N VAL A 70 -25.60 -4.43 -9.81
CA VAL A 70 -25.21 -4.36 -11.21
C VAL A 70 -26.06 -5.31 -12.05
N ALA A 71 -26.51 -4.83 -13.21
CA ALA A 71 -27.39 -5.57 -14.10
C ALA A 71 -26.70 -6.82 -14.66
N ALA A 72 -27.41 -7.95 -14.67
CA ALA A 72 -26.82 -9.26 -14.99
C ALA A 72 -26.30 -9.38 -16.44
N ASP A 73 -26.85 -8.60 -17.37
CA ASP A 73 -26.42 -8.55 -18.77
C ASP A 73 -25.06 -7.85 -18.99
N THR A 74 -24.62 -7.06 -18.01
CA THR A 74 -23.28 -6.43 -18.00
C THR A 74 -22.18 -7.37 -17.48
N LEU A 75 -22.56 -8.52 -16.94
CA LEU A 75 -21.67 -9.49 -16.31
C LEU A 75 -21.58 -10.76 -17.14
N GLN A 76 -20.44 -10.99 -17.77
CA GLN A 76 -20.16 -12.21 -18.53
C GLN A 76 -19.28 -13.15 -17.72
N ARG A 77 -19.53 -14.45 -17.80
CA ARG A 77 -18.70 -15.47 -17.17
C ARG A 77 -17.82 -16.16 -18.20
N ASP A 78 -16.52 -16.18 -17.94
CA ASP A 78 -15.52 -16.88 -18.75
C ASP A 78 -14.78 -17.89 -17.86
N GLY A 79 -15.28 -19.14 -17.85
CA GLY A 79 -14.80 -20.18 -16.95
C GLY A 79 -14.90 -19.78 -15.47
N LYS A 80 -13.74 -19.57 -14.83
CA LYS A 80 -13.61 -19.16 -13.41
C LYS A 80 -13.53 -17.64 -13.21
N GLN A 81 -13.59 -16.85 -14.29
CA GLN A 81 -13.52 -15.40 -14.24
C GLN A 81 -14.86 -14.77 -14.57
N LEU A 82 -15.09 -13.58 -14.03
CA LEU A 82 -16.18 -12.70 -14.40
C LEU A 82 -15.63 -11.50 -15.15
N ARG A 83 -16.27 -11.12 -16.24
CA ARG A 83 -16.00 -9.88 -16.97
C ARG A 83 -17.17 -8.93 -16.79
N LEU A 84 -16.92 -7.81 -16.13
CA LEU A 84 -17.86 -6.71 -15.96
C LEU A 84 -17.60 -5.69 -17.08
N THR A 85 -18.62 -5.32 -17.85
CA THR A 85 -18.53 -4.29 -18.90
C THR A 85 -19.57 -3.20 -18.67
N LEU A 86 -19.13 -1.96 -18.48
CA LEU A 86 -19.99 -0.81 -18.19
C LEU A 86 -19.71 0.34 -19.15
N ALA A 87 -20.73 1.16 -19.43
CA ALA A 87 -20.55 2.40 -20.17
C ALA A 87 -19.80 3.44 -19.31
N PRO A 88 -18.79 4.16 -19.84
CA PRO A 88 -17.94 5.06 -19.03
C PRO A 88 -18.72 6.09 -18.21
N ASP A 89 -19.73 6.72 -18.81
CA ASP A 89 -20.53 7.77 -18.16
C ASP A 89 -21.37 7.26 -16.97
N ALA A 90 -21.62 5.95 -16.92
CA ALA A 90 -22.37 5.30 -15.86
C ALA A 90 -21.48 4.81 -14.71
N VAL A 91 -20.15 4.88 -14.83
CA VAL A 91 -19.22 4.35 -13.83
C VAL A 91 -18.76 5.46 -12.89
N ARG A 92 -18.96 5.23 -11.60
CA ARG A 92 -18.31 5.97 -10.53
C ARG A 92 -17.44 5.02 -9.75
N SER A 93 -16.19 5.41 -9.50
CA SER A 93 -15.28 4.64 -8.67
C SER A 93 -15.88 4.38 -7.30
N GLY A 94 -15.62 3.19 -6.75
CA GLY A 94 -16.08 2.85 -5.41
C GLY A 94 -16.14 1.35 -5.12
N PRO A 95 -16.71 0.96 -3.97
CA PRO A 95 -16.67 -0.42 -3.51
C PRO A 95 -17.47 -1.36 -4.40
N LEU A 96 -16.85 -2.50 -4.71
CA LEU A 96 -17.42 -3.61 -5.45
C LEU A 96 -17.33 -4.89 -4.61
N TRP A 97 -18.40 -5.69 -4.62
CA TRP A 97 -18.39 -7.01 -4.01
C TRP A 97 -19.34 -7.96 -4.73
N LEU A 98 -19.19 -9.25 -4.41
CA LEU A 98 -20.07 -10.32 -4.85
C LEU A 98 -20.96 -10.77 -3.68
N GLU A 99 -22.20 -11.16 -3.99
CA GLU A 99 -23.12 -11.76 -3.04
C GLU A 99 -23.76 -13.03 -3.63
N ARG A 100 -23.89 -14.06 -2.80
CA ARG A 100 -24.57 -15.31 -3.12
C ARG A 100 -25.24 -15.88 -1.88
N ASP A 101 -26.54 -16.16 -1.94
CA ASP A 101 -27.30 -16.78 -0.83
C ASP A 101 -27.10 -16.08 0.53
N GLY A 102 -26.94 -14.75 0.52
CA GLY A 102 -26.65 -13.93 1.70
C GLY A 102 -25.18 -13.96 2.18
N GLN A 103 -24.31 -14.75 1.55
CA GLN A 103 -22.86 -14.67 1.76
C GLN A 103 -22.23 -13.61 0.85
N ARG A 104 -21.39 -12.75 1.44
CA ARG A 104 -20.69 -11.68 0.75
C ARG A 104 -19.20 -11.99 0.60
N SER A 105 -18.61 -11.54 -0.50
CA SER A 105 -17.15 -11.49 -0.63
C SER A 105 -16.54 -10.35 0.18
N ASN A 106 -15.21 -10.36 0.31
CA ASN A 106 -14.48 -9.13 0.63
C ASN A 106 -14.81 -8.02 -0.37
N PRO A 107 -14.88 -6.76 0.08
CA PRO A 107 -15.05 -5.63 -0.81
C PRO A 107 -13.71 -5.21 -1.42
N VAL A 108 -13.72 -4.91 -2.71
CA VAL A 108 -12.59 -4.34 -3.47
C VAL A 108 -12.97 -2.95 -3.98
N TRP A 109 -11.99 -2.10 -4.26
CA TRP A 109 -12.26 -0.82 -4.89
C TRP A 109 -12.19 -0.95 -6.41
N LEU A 110 -13.24 -0.56 -7.12
CA LEU A 110 -13.23 -0.43 -8.57
C LEU A 110 -12.93 1.03 -8.92
N SER A 111 -11.83 1.27 -9.63
CA SER A 111 -11.55 2.58 -10.21
C SER A 111 -12.17 2.71 -11.61
N ALA A 112 -12.78 3.86 -11.87
CA ALA A 112 -13.19 4.32 -13.20
C ALA A 112 -12.00 4.87 -14.02
N GLY A 113 -10.86 5.10 -13.37
CA GLY A 113 -9.64 5.59 -13.99
C GLY A 113 -9.14 4.69 -15.12
N ARG A 114 -8.44 5.30 -16.08
CA ARG A 114 -7.94 4.63 -17.29
C ARG A 114 -6.48 4.19 -17.18
N SER A 115 -5.83 4.45 -16.04
CA SER A 115 -4.43 4.06 -15.86
C SER A 115 -4.34 2.55 -15.59
N GLN A 116 -3.77 1.82 -16.54
CA GLN A 116 -3.59 0.37 -16.47
C GLN A 116 -2.39 -0.03 -17.32
N VAL A 117 -1.54 -0.86 -16.73
CA VAL A 117 -0.48 -1.57 -17.45
C VAL A 117 -0.60 -3.09 -17.27
N LEU A 118 -0.02 -3.84 -18.20
CA LEU A 118 0.02 -5.28 -18.18
C LEU A 118 1.29 -5.78 -17.50
N ALA A 119 1.13 -6.86 -16.73
CA ALA A 119 2.24 -7.65 -16.22
C ALA A 119 2.64 -8.70 -17.25
N ALA A 120 3.94 -8.99 -17.35
CA ALA A 120 4.44 -10.09 -18.15
C ALA A 120 3.96 -11.44 -17.59
N LYS A 121 3.73 -12.41 -18.48
CA LYS A 121 3.51 -13.81 -18.09
C LYS A 121 4.83 -14.47 -17.66
N PRO A 122 4.79 -15.62 -16.96
CA PRO A 122 6.01 -16.35 -16.56
C PRO A 122 6.95 -16.73 -17.71
N ASP A 123 6.43 -16.89 -18.93
CA ASP A 123 7.18 -17.16 -20.16
C ASP A 123 7.60 -15.89 -20.94
N GLU A 124 7.23 -14.71 -20.46
CA GLU A 124 7.52 -13.39 -21.06
C GLU A 124 8.60 -12.62 -20.25
N VAL A 125 9.34 -13.31 -19.38
CA VAL A 125 10.43 -12.75 -18.57
C VAL A 125 11.75 -13.49 -18.78
N ALA A 126 12.87 -12.80 -18.60
CA ALA A 126 14.21 -13.38 -18.67
C ALA A 126 15.15 -12.74 -17.64
N ARG A 127 16.31 -13.36 -17.39
CA ARG A 127 17.36 -12.79 -16.53
C ARG A 127 18.31 -11.93 -17.34
N ASN A 128 18.58 -10.71 -16.88
CA ASN A 128 19.56 -9.80 -17.49
C ASN A 128 21.00 -10.15 -17.06
N MET A 129 21.99 -9.36 -17.49
CA MET A 129 23.40 -9.59 -17.16
C MET A 129 23.73 -9.44 -15.66
N ASP A 130 22.85 -8.77 -14.91
CA ASP A 130 22.96 -8.56 -13.47
C ASP A 130 22.15 -9.60 -12.66
N ASP A 131 21.69 -10.68 -13.30
CA ASP A 131 20.85 -11.74 -12.72
C ASP A 131 19.45 -11.27 -12.24
N LEU A 132 19.01 -10.07 -12.64
CA LEU A 132 17.68 -9.55 -12.36
C LEU A 132 16.65 -10.08 -13.37
N THR A 133 15.44 -10.38 -12.89
CA THR A 133 14.33 -10.75 -13.78
C THR A 133 13.76 -9.49 -14.43
N THR A 134 13.61 -9.49 -15.75
CA THR A 134 13.11 -8.35 -16.53
C THR A 134 12.14 -8.81 -17.61
N TYR A 135 11.31 -7.88 -18.09
CA TYR A 135 10.34 -8.16 -19.14
C TYR A 135 11.03 -8.25 -20.50
N VAL A 136 10.66 -9.26 -21.29
CA VAL A 136 11.23 -9.49 -22.62
C VAL A 136 10.57 -8.60 -23.67
N ASP A 137 9.25 -8.47 -23.63
CA ASP A 137 8.50 -7.83 -24.73
C ASP A 137 7.61 -6.68 -24.28
N LEU A 138 7.65 -6.27 -23.01
CA LEU A 138 6.87 -5.14 -22.50
C LEU A 138 7.78 -4.00 -22.05
N VAL A 139 7.52 -2.80 -22.57
CA VAL A 139 8.19 -1.55 -22.18
C VAL A 139 7.17 -0.42 -22.11
N SER A 140 7.42 0.62 -21.33
CA SER A 140 6.59 1.83 -21.34
C SER A 140 7.34 3.00 -21.95
N LEU A 141 6.66 3.80 -22.77
CA LEU A 141 7.17 5.05 -23.32
C LEU A 141 6.57 6.22 -22.56
N ILE A 142 7.41 7.12 -22.10
CA ILE A 142 7.01 8.45 -21.65
C ILE A 142 7.12 9.37 -22.87
N ILE A 143 6.01 9.96 -23.28
CA ILE A 143 5.93 10.84 -24.45
C ILE A 143 6.10 12.29 -23.98
N GLU A 144 6.86 13.09 -24.72
CA GLU A 144 7.05 14.51 -24.42
C GLU A 144 5.69 15.26 -24.36
N GLU A 145 5.54 16.22 -23.43
CA GLU A 145 4.27 16.92 -23.15
C GLU A 145 3.71 17.72 -24.35
N ASP A 146 4.55 18.15 -25.29
CA ASP A 146 4.15 18.91 -26.47
C ASP A 146 3.55 18.03 -27.59
N HIS A 147 3.55 16.70 -27.39
CA HIS A 147 2.97 15.74 -28.29
C HIS A 147 1.65 15.17 -27.74
N LYS A 148 0.75 14.81 -28.65
CA LYS A 148 -0.41 13.99 -28.31
C LYS A 148 0.01 12.55 -28.04
N GLY A 149 0.22 12.23 -26.77
CA GLY A 149 0.61 10.92 -26.23
C GLY A 149 0.19 9.70 -27.01
N LEU A 150 -1.11 9.40 -26.98
CA LEU A 150 -1.66 8.17 -27.56
C LEU A 150 -1.48 8.11 -29.09
N GLU A 151 -1.64 9.24 -29.78
CA GLU A 151 -1.41 9.31 -31.23
C GLU A 151 0.06 8.99 -31.55
N LYS A 152 1.00 9.57 -30.78
CA LYS A 152 2.43 9.33 -30.92
C LYS A 152 2.82 7.88 -30.60
N ALA A 153 2.32 7.33 -29.49
CA ALA A 153 2.56 5.95 -29.10
C ALA A 153 2.07 4.96 -30.18
N ARG A 154 0.88 5.22 -30.77
CA ARG A 154 0.35 4.40 -31.89
C ARG A 154 1.21 4.52 -33.14
N GLN A 155 1.68 5.73 -33.48
CA GLN A 155 2.61 5.94 -34.60
C GLN A 155 3.91 5.14 -34.42
N LEU A 156 4.48 5.18 -33.21
CA LEU A 156 5.70 4.42 -32.89
C LEU A 156 5.44 2.91 -32.90
N ALA A 157 4.32 2.47 -32.35
CA ALA A 157 3.92 1.08 -32.38
C ALA A 157 3.81 0.56 -33.83
N GLU A 158 3.15 1.30 -34.73
CA GLU A 158 3.07 0.96 -36.15
C GLU A 158 4.47 0.93 -36.82
N LYS A 159 5.29 1.95 -36.58
CA LYS A 159 6.65 2.06 -37.15
C LYS A 159 7.54 0.87 -36.78
N TYR A 160 7.42 0.36 -35.56
CA TYR A 160 8.27 -0.72 -35.04
C TYR A 160 7.59 -2.09 -35.00
N GLY A 161 6.35 -2.20 -35.49
CA GLY A 161 5.57 -3.45 -35.46
C GLY A 161 5.18 -3.90 -34.04
N ALA A 162 5.10 -2.96 -33.10
CA ALA A 162 4.66 -3.18 -31.73
C ALA A 162 3.15 -2.91 -31.57
N GLU A 163 2.61 -3.22 -30.40
CA GLU A 163 1.21 -2.96 -30.03
C GLU A 163 1.13 -2.09 -28.79
N VAL A 164 0.24 -1.09 -28.76
CA VAL A 164 -0.04 -0.34 -27.53
C VAL A 164 -1.00 -1.16 -26.67
N VAL A 165 -0.55 -1.58 -25.48
CA VAL A 165 -1.27 -2.56 -24.64
C VAL A 165 -1.60 -2.06 -23.24
N GLY A 166 -1.18 -0.85 -22.88
CA GLY A 166 -1.47 -0.22 -21.58
C GLY A 166 -1.14 1.26 -21.61
N ALA A 167 -1.60 2.00 -20.60
CA ALA A 167 -1.35 3.44 -20.50
C ALA A 167 -1.48 3.93 -19.05
N ILE A 168 -0.81 5.04 -18.77
CA ILE A 168 -1.07 5.93 -17.63
C ILE A 168 -1.29 7.32 -18.25
N PRO A 169 -2.50 7.59 -18.78
CA PRO A 169 -2.75 8.79 -19.59
C PRO A 169 -2.40 10.11 -18.90
N PRO A 170 -2.65 10.30 -17.58
CA PRO A 170 -2.28 11.54 -16.90
C PRO A 170 -0.77 11.83 -16.88
N LEU A 171 0.07 10.81 -17.06
CA LEU A 171 1.53 10.91 -17.11
C LEU A 171 2.09 10.74 -18.53
N ASN A 172 1.25 10.92 -19.55
CA ASN A 172 1.60 10.74 -20.97
C ASN A 172 2.36 9.43 -21.28
N THR A 173 2.09 8.37 -20.52
CA THR A 173 2.88 7.13 -20.53
C THR A 173 2.10 6.00 -21.18
N TYR A 174 2.71 5.27 -22.12
CA TYR A 174 2.04 4.23 -22.91
C TYR A 174 2.90 2.96 -22.98
N GLN A 175 2.31 1.83 -22.59
CA GLN A 175 2.98 0.53 -22.60
C GLN A 175 2.87 -0.11 -23.99
N LEU A 176 4.02 -0.51 -24.54
CA LEU A 176 4.13 -1.23 -25.78
C LEU A 176 4.46 -2.69 -25.55
N ARG A 177 3.84 -3.58 -26.33
CA ARG A 177 4.30 -4.94 -26.58
C ARG A 177 5.16 -5.00 -27.84
N LEU A 178 6.42 -5.32 -27.67
CA LEU A 178 7.43 -5.33 -28.72
C LEU A 178 7.46 -6.67 -29.47
N PRO A 179 7.73 -6.69 -30.78
CA PRO A 179 7.84 -7.91 -31.58
C PRO A 179 9.24 -8.55 -31.45
N VAL A 180 9.66 -8.85 -30.23
CA VAL A 180 11.02 -9.35 -29.90
C VAL A 180 10.96 -10.69 -29.19
N LYS A 181 12.05 -11.46 -29.26
CA LYS A 181 12.11 -12.83 -28.71
C LYS A 181 13.04 -12.99 -27.52
N ASP A 182 13.97 -12.06 -27.35
CA ASP A 182 14.98 -12.12 -26.30
C ASP A 182 15.44 -10.71 -25.90
N LEU A 183 16.27 -10.65 -24.86
CA LEU A 183 16.77 -9.39 -24.31
C LEU A 183 17.69 -8.63 -25.28
N THR A 184 18.38 -9.32 -26.20
CA THR A 184 19.26 -8.65 -27.18
C THR A 184 18.41 -7.86 -28.18
N GLU A 185 17.35 -8.49 -28.70
CA GLU A 185 16.39 -7.81 -29.57
C GLU A 185 15.63 -6.70 -28.83
N ARG A 186 15.23 -6.93 -27.57
CA ARG A 186 14.56 -5.94 -26.70
C ARG A 186 15.44 -4.72 -26.46
N ASP A 187 16.69 -4.90 -26.04
CA ASP A 187 17.62 -3.80 -25.74
C ASP A 187 17.90 -2.95 -27.00
N ALA A 188 18.06 -3.60 -28.15
CA ALA A 188 18.20 -2.89 -29.43
C ALA A 188 16.95 -2.08 -29.80
N MET A 189 15.76 -2.56 -29.46
CA MET A 189 14.51 -1.82 -29.67
C MET A 189 14.36 -0.65 -28.69
N VAL A 190 14.68 -0.84 -27.42
CA VAL A 190 14.67 0.22 -26.39
C VAL A 190 15.56 1.38 -26.81
N LEU A 191 16.78 1.12 -27.29
CA LEU A 191 17.68 2.17 -27.78
C LEU A 191 17.10 2.94 -28.98
N ARG A 192 16.40 2.24 -29.90
CA ARG A 192 15.75 2.89 -31.04
C ARG A 192 14.59 3.77 -30.61
N LEU A 193 13.73 3.24 -29.74
CA LEU A 193 12.56 3.95 -29.21
C LEU A 193 12.96 5.19 -28.42
N GLY A 194 13.96 5.07 -27.53
CA GLY A 194 14.47 6.21 -26.75
C GLY A 194 15.24 7.25 -27.57
N SER A 195 15.50 6.99 -28.87
CA SER A 195 16.09 7.97 -29.80
C SER A 195 15.05 8.63 -30.70
N GLU A 196 13.77 8.29 -30.54
CA GLU A 196 12.69 8.89 -31.34
C GLU A 196 12.33 10.28 -30.81
N VAL A 197 12.17 11.23 -31.73
CA VAL A 197 11.66 12.58 -31.39
C VAL A 197 10.29 12.45 -30.74
N GLY A 198 10.06 13.12 -29.61
CA GLY A 198 8.80 13.05 -28.87
C GLY A 198 8.76 11.89 -27.86
N VAL A 199 9.86 11.16 -27.65
CA VAL A 199 9.99 10.17 -26.57
C VAL A 199 10.97 10.74 -25.56
N ASP A 200 10.48 10.95 -24.35
CA ASP A 200 11.28 11.46 -23.25
C ASP A 200 12.08 10.33 -22.60
N ALA A 201 11.40 9.23 -22.26
CA ALA A 201 12.03 8.07 -21.63
C ALA A 201 11.40 6.74 -22.06
N VAL A 202 12.18 5.66 -21.88
CA VAL A 202 11.71 4.28 -21.98
C VAL A 202 11.87 3.59 -20.63
N VAL A 203 10.76 3.14 -20.06
CA VAL A 203 10.73 2.40 -18.80
C VAL A 203 10.73 0.90 -19.08
N ILE A 204 11.69 0.20 -18.49
CA ILE A 204 11.74 -1.27 -18.49
C ILE A 204 11.43 -1.79 -17.09
N GLU A 205 10.57 -2.80 -17.01
CA GLU A 205 10.29 -3.44 -15.74
C GLU A 205 11.36 -4.45 -15.37
N GLU A 206 11.79 -4.36 -14.13
CA GLU A 206 12.74 -5.26 -13.50
C GLU A 206 12.23 -5.60 -12.12
N SER A 207 12.45 -6.85 -11.73
CA SER A 207 12.18 -7.35 -10.40
C SER A 207 13.38 -8.18 -9.95
N ALA A 208 13.93 -7.80 -8.81
CA ALA A 208 14.71 -8.73 -8.01
C ALA A 208 13.75 -9.66 -7.24
N ALA A 209 14.24 -10.79 -6.74
CA ALA A 209 13.51 -11.49 -5.68
C ALA A 209 13.27 -10.49 -4.54
N GLU A 210 12.00 -10.16 -4.28
CA GLU A 210 11.61 -9.58 -3.00
C GLU A 210 11.93 -10.69 -1.99
N ASN A 211 13.08 -10.62 -1.31
CA ASN A 211 13.27 -11.46 -0.13
C ASN A 211 12.10 -11.09 0.77
N ASP A 212 11.24 -12.07 1.11
CA ASP A 212 10.17 -11.89 2.09
C ASP A 212 10.78 -11.07 3.24
N GLU A 213 10.22 -9.88 3.54
CA GLU A 213 10.77 -8.96 4.54
C GLU A 213 10.80 -9.65 5.92
N GLN A 214 11.84 -10.46 6.11
CA GLN A 214 12.08 -11.32 7.24
C GLN A 214 13.52 -11.05 7.67
N GLU A 215 13.74 -9.92 8.31
CA GLU A 215 14.56 -10.05 9.53
C GLU A 215 13.70 -10.84 10.52
N THR A 216 13.75 -12.18 10.40
CA THR A 216 13.39 -13.08 11.48
C THR A 216 14.34 -12.75 12.64
N GLY A 217 13.94 -11.78 13.44
CA GLY A 217 14.60 -11.45 14.69
C GLY A 217 14.63 -12.72 15.53
N LYS A 218 15.81 -13.35 15.63
CA LYS A 218 16.10 -14.50 16.50
C LYS A 218 15.32 -14.32 17.81
N THR A 219 14.39 -15.23 18.15
CA THR A 219 13.67 -15.50 19.43
C THR A 219 13.38 -14.38 20.47
N ALA A 220 14.24 -13.38 20.66
CA ALA A 220 14.04 -12.19 21.47
C ALA A 220 12.98 -11.23 20.90
N ASP A 221 12.93 -11.03 19.57
CA ASP A 221 11.97 -10.10 18.96
C ASP A 221 10.54 -10.65 18.98
N GLN A 222 10.37 -11.96 18.82
CA GLN A 222 9.07 -12.65 18.95
C GLN A 222 8.38 -12.45 20.31
N LYS A 223 9.11 -12.04 21.36
CA LYS A 223 8.55 -11.78 22.71
C LYS A 223 8.13 -10.32 22.94
N ARG A 224 8.40 -9.38 22.01
CA ARG A 224 8.16 -7.95 22.22
C ARG A 224 6.66 -7.59 22.14
N PRO A 225 6.09 -6.93 23.16
CA PRO A 225 4.69 -6.47 23.09
C PRO A 225 4.50 -5.33 22.08
N GLN A 226 3.52 -5.45 21.17
CA GLN A 226 3.22 -4.45 20.12
C GLN A 226 2.96 -3.05 20.70
N ASN A 227 2.21 -3.02 21.80
CA ASN A 227 1.87 -1.79 22.52
C ASN A 227 3.07 -0.95 22.95
N ARG A 228 4.24 -1.56 23.17
CA ARG A 228 5.45 -0.83 23.57
C ARG A 228 6.13 -0.14 22.39
N GLU A 229 6.05 -0.72 21.21
CA GLU A 229 6.57 -0.13 19.98
C GLU A 229 5.73 1.10 19.61
N TRP A 230 4.40 0.97 19.53
CA TRP A 230 3.54 2.11 19.17
C TRP A 230 3.41 3.18 20.25
N ALA A 231 3.64 2.84 21.53
CA ALA A 231 3.75 3.83 22.59
C ALA A 231 4.90 4.84 22.33
N ALA A 232 5.93 4.45 21.57
CA ALA A 232 7.01 5.37 21.19
C ALA A 232 6.55 6.53 20.32
N ASN A 233 5.42 6.38 19.62
CA ASN A 233 4.80 7.43 18.80
C ASN A 233 3.63 8.13 19.51
N ARG A 234 3.37 7.79 20.79
CA ARG A 234 2.21 8.25 21.56
C ARG A 234 0.86 7.93 20.89
N PHE A 235 0.77 6.71 20.35
CA PHE A 235 -0.41 6.21 19.63
C PHE A 235 -1.72 6.30 20.45
N LEU A 236 -1.78 5.67 21.63
CA LEU A 236 -3.02 5.65 22.44
C LEU A 236 -3.35 7.03 23.00
N ASP A 237 -2.33 7.81 23.34
CA ASP A 237 -2.43 9.22 23.70
C ASP A 237 -3.13 10.04 22.59
N ALA A 238 -2.85 9.74 21.32
CA ALA A 238 -3.47 10.39 20.17
C ALA A 238 -4.92 9.95 19.97
N VAL A 239 -5.20 8.65 20.15
CA VAL A 239 -6.57 8.11 20.13
C VAL A 239 -7.41 8.79 21.21
N ASP A 240 -6.94 8.83 22.45
CA ASP A 240 -7.62 9.48 23.57
C ASP A 240 -7.84 10.98 23.30
N TYR A 241 -6.83 11.68 22.79
CA TYR A 241 -6.96 13.10 22.44
C TYR A 241 -8.02 13.33 21.35
N TYR A 242 -7.99 12.53 20.28
CA TYR A 242 -8.94 12.64 19.17
C TYR A 242 -10.38 12.42 19.65
N ARG A 243 -10.61 11.36 20.42
CA ARG A 243 -11.95 10.96 20.88
C ARG A 243 -12.51 11.88 21.95
N GLU A 244 -11.68 12.33 22.89
CA GLU A 244 -12.16 13.01 24.11
C GLU A 244 -11.92 14.52 24.11
N ARG A 245 -10.95 15.03 23.35
CA ARG A 245 -10.49 16.44 23.47
C ARG A 245 -10.80 17.31 22.27
N ILE A 246 -10.88 16.75 21.07
CA ILE A 246 -11.29 17.51 19.89
C ILE A 246 -12.80 17.76 19.97
N PRO A 247 -13.33 18.99 19.83
CA PRO A 247 -14.78 19.23 19.84
C PRO A 247 -15.52 18.46 18.72
N ALA A 248 -16.71 17.92 19.00
CA ALA A 248 -17.49 17.14 18.01
C ALA A 248 -17.79 17.91 16.72
N GLY A 249 -18.04 19.22 16.80
CA GLY A 249 -18.24 20.08 15.62
C GLY A 249 -16.99 20.23 14.74
N GLN A 250 -15.79 20.09 15.32
CA GLN A 250 -14.53 20.05 14.56
C GLN A 250 -14.26 18.65 13.96
N ARG A 251 -14.89 17.60 14.50
CA ARG A 251 -14.76 16.20 14.06
C ARG A 251 -15.77 15.77 12.99
N ALA A 252 -17.02 16.26 13.04
CA ALA A 252 -18.13 15.64 12.32
C ALA A 252 -19.07 16.61 11.57
N GLY A 253 -18.92 17.94 11.70
CA GLY A 253 -19.80 18.87 10.98
C GLY A 253 -19.38 19.03 9.51
N GLU A 254 -20.06 18.35 8.58
CA GLU A 254 -19.99 18.55 7.10
C GLU A 254 -18.81 17.90 6.34
N LYS A 255 -17.93 17.14 7.00
CA LYS A 255 -16.71 16.63 6.36
C LYS A 255 -16.89 15.24 5.74
N GLN A 256 -16.38 15.08 4.52
CA GLN A 256 -16.30 13.79 3.83
C GLN A 256 -15.29 12.87 4.52
N PRO A 257 -15.46 11.54 4.42
CA PRO A 257 -14.44 10.57 4.84
C PRO A 257 -13.09 10.85 4.20
N VAL A 258 -12.00 10.63 4.94
CA VAL A 258 -10.66 10.76 4.38
C VAL A 258 -10.29 9.47 3.67
N ARG A 259 -9.95 9.57 2.38
CA ARG A 259 -9.55 8.44 1.55
C ARG A 259 -8.03 8.31 1.50
N ILE A 260 -7.56 7.10 1.78
CA ILE A 260 -6.14 6.74 1.90
C ILE A 260 -5.90 5.54 0.97
N GLY A 261 -5.03 5.75 -0.01
CA GLY A 261 -4.55 4.69 -0.89
C GLY A 261 -3.30 4.01 -0.30
N ILE A 262 -3.27 2.69 -0.29
CA ILE A 262 -2.13 1.87 0.11
C ILE A 262 -1.70 1.06 -1.10
N ILE A 263 -0.45 1.26 -1.55
CA ILE A 263 0.09 0.51 -2.68
C ILE A 263 0.65 -0.83 -2.20
N GLU A 264 -0.26 -1.79 -2.04
CA GLU A 264 0.00 -3.16 -1.58
C GLU A 264 -0.87 -4.17 -2.34
N ARG A 265 -0.49 -5.45 -2.31
CA ARG A 265 -1.15 -6.47 -3.15
C ARG A 265 -2.55 -6.86 -2.67
N ALA A 266 -2.67 -7.24 -1.41
CA ALA A 266 -3.86 -7.90 -0.87
C ALA A 266 -3.89 -7.88 0.67
N VAL A 267 -5.05 -8.19 1.24
CA VAL A 267 -5.30 -8.37 2.67
C VAL A 267 -6.04 -9.70 2.86
N ASP A 268 -5.72 -10.44 3.91
CA ASP A 268 -6.42 -11.68 4.26
C ASP A 268 -7.68 -11.37 5.07
N PHE A 269 -8.86 -11.48 4.47
CA PHE A 269 -10.13 -11.20 5.15
C PHE A 269 -10.61 -12.34 6.05
N ASP A 270 -9.94 -13.51 6.02
CA ASP A 270 -10.24 -14.62 6.92
C ASP A 270 -9.52 -14.45 8.27
N ALA A 271 -8.55 -13.54 8.37
CA ALA A 271 -7.96 -13.16 9.65
C ALA A 271 -9.01 -12.42 10.53
N PRO A 272 -9.13 -12.75 11.83
CA PRO A 272 -10.10 -12.12 12.74
C PRO A 272 -10.03 -10.59 12.77
N HIS A 273 -8.85 -10.02 12.52
CA HIS A 273 -8.63 -8.57 12.47
C HIS A 273 -9.34 -7.85 11.32
N PHE A 274 -9.70 -8.57 10.26
CA PHE A 274 -10.31 -8.02 9.04
C PHE A 274 -11.69 -8.61 8.73
N ALA A 275 -12.10 -9.68 9.42
CA ALA A 275 -13.35 -10.39 9.16
C ALA A 275 -14.60 -9.50 9.22
N GLU A 276 -14.61 -8.45 10.06
CA GLU A 276 -15.71 -7.49 10.17
C GLU A 276 -15.93 -6.65 8.90
N TYR A 277 -14.92 -6.55 8.03
CA TYR A 277 -15.01 -5.84 6.76
C TYR A 277 -15.73 -6.61 5.66
N LEU A 278 -16.09 -7.87 5.90
CA LEU A 278 -17.00 -8.61 5.03
C LEU A 278 -18.42 -8.05 5.09
N GLU A 279 -18.78 -7.36 6.17
CA GLU A 279 -20.10 -6.73 6.34
C GLU A 279 -20.20 -5.38 5.61
N PRO A 280 -21.42 -4.87 5.33
CA PRO A 280 -21.61 -3.53 4.78
C PRO A 280 -20.83 -2.50 5.58
N CYS A 281 -20.06 -1.67 4.86
CA CYS A 281 -19.32 -0.57 5.44
C CYS A 281 -19.73 0.72 4.76
N ASP A 282 -20.16 1.68 5.57
CA ASP A 282 -20.50 3.03 5.17
C ASP A 282 -19.61 3.98 5.98
N PRO A 283 -18.62 4.63 5.35
CA PRO A 283 -17.70 5.49 6.07
C PRO A 283 -18.43 6.72 6.64
N GLN A 284 -19.58 7.13 6.08
CA GLN A 284 -20.38 8.24 6.60
C GLN A 284 -21.02 7.92 7.97
N GLN A 285 -21.05 6.64 8.36
CA GLN A 285 -21.43 6.21 9.70
C GLN A 285 -20.25 6.26 10.70
N GLN A 286 -19.26 7.12 10.42
CA GLN A 286 -18.10 7.38 11.28
C GLN A 286 -17.24 6.13 11.47
N ARG A 287 -17.17 5.28 10.46
CA ARG A 287 -16.44 4.01 10.49
C ARG A 287 -15.28 4.04 9.51
N THR A 288 -14.21 3.32 9.82
CA THR A 288 -13.16 3.00 8.88
C THR A 288 -13.64 1.87 7.97
N CYS A 289 -13.52 2.03 6.66
CA CYS A 289 -13.80 0.98 5.67
C CYS A 289 -12.51 0.53 5.00
N LEU A 290 -12.37 -0.79 4.80
CA LEU A 290 -11.22 -1.39 4.14
C LEU A 290 -11.64 -2.07 2.84
N TYR A 291 -10.98 -1.73 1.74
CA TYR A 291 -11.21 -2.30 0.42
C TYR A 291 -9.92 -2.90 -0.10
N ALA A 292 -9.91 -4.20 -0.35
CA ALA A 292 -8.70 -4.91 -0.76
C ALA A 292 -9.03 -6.23 -1.46
N ARG A 293 -8.13 -6.67 -2.34
CA ARG A 293 -8.13 -8.06 -2.82
C ARG A 293 -7.79 -9.00 -1.67
N ASP A 294 -8.31 -10.22 -1.74
CA ASP A 294 -8.07 -11.27 -0.76
C ASP A 294 -6.68 -11.90 -0.93
N ALA A 295 -5.99 -12.10 0.18
CA ALA A 295 -4.70 -12.77 0.23
C ALA A 295 -4.83 -14.25 0.60
N ASP A 296 -3.78 -15.04 0.33
CA ASP A 296 -3.73 -16.46 0.70
C ASP A 296 -3.24 -16.72 2.12
N ARG A 297 -2.64 -15.71 2.77
CA ARG A 297 -2.00 -15.84 4.08
C ARG A 297 -2.17 -14.57 4.91
N PRO A 298 -2.35 -14.67 6.24
CA PRO A 298 -2.59 -13.51 7.09
C PRO A 298 -1.32 -12.70 7.39
N ASP A 299 -0.15 -13.32 7.27
CA ASP A 299 1.17 -12.74 7.55
C ASP A 299 1.82 -12.09 6.32
N ASN A 300 1.07 -11.89 5.24
CA ASN A 300 1.61 -11.18 4.08
C ASN A 300 1.87 -9.68 4.41
N HIS A 301 2.73 -9.05 3.62
CA HIS A 301 3.13 -7.66 3.79
C HIS A 301 1.94 -6.69 3.77
N GLY A 302 1.02 -6.85 2.81
CA GLY A 302 -0.18 -6.02 2.67
C GLY A 302 -1.12 -6.11 3.86
N SER A 303 -1.38 -7.30 4.40
CA SER A 303 -2.13 -7.48 5.65
C SER A 303 -1.47 -6.77 6.83
N SER A 304 -0.15 -6.83 6.93
CA SER A 304 0.61 -6.19 8.02
C SER A 304 0.55 -4.65 7.92
N VAL A 305 0.71 -4.10 6.72
CA VAL A 305 0.62 -2.65 6.45
C VAL A 305 -0.81 -2.14 6.67
N ALA A 306 -1.82 -2.80 6.08
CA ALA A 306 -3.22 -2.42 6.24
C ALA A 306 -3.68 -2.57 7.71
N GLY A 307 -3.19 -3.57 8.43
CA GLY A 307 -3.53 -3.81 9.84
C GLY A 307 -3.14 -2.66 10.76
N ILE A 308 -2.00 -2.00 10.50
CA ILE A 308 -1.55 -0.83 11.29
C ILE A 308 -2.57 0.32 11.22
N LEU A 309 -3.27 0.45 10.10
CA LEU A 309 -4.29 1.48 9.88
C LEU A 309 -5.68 1.01 10.30
N ALA A 310 -6.07 -0.20 9.91
CA ALA A 310 -7.46 -0.62 9.85
C ALA A 310 -7.79 -1.92 10.63
N ALA A 311 -6.84 -2.61 11.27
CA ALA A 311 -7.20 -3.83 12.00
C ALA A 311 -8.25 -3.55 13.10
N HIS A 312 -9.30 -4.36 13.18
CA HIS A 312 -10.17 -4.40 14.35
C HIS A 312 -9.64 -5.41 15.36
N ALA A 313 -9.60 -5.03 16.62
CA ALA A 313 -9.19 -5.91 17.70
C ALA A 313 -10.00 -5.60 18.96
N SER A 314 -10.21 -6.62 19.80
CA SER A 314 -10.87 -6.44 21.09
C SER A 314 -9.98 -5.69 22.10
N ASP A 315 -8.66 -5.79 21.96
CA ASP A 315 -7.68 -4.98 22.69
C ASP A 315 -7.28 -3.77 21.85
N ALA A 316 -7.54 -2.56 22.35
CA ALA A 316 -7.18 -1.31 21.69
C ALA A 316 -5.66 -1.19 21.37
N ARG A 317 -4.82 -2.00 22.00
CA ARG A 317 -3.37 -2.05 21.74
C ARG A 317 -2.98 -2.79 20.46
N ASP A 318 -3.88 -3.63 19.96
CA ASP A 318 -3.71 -4.41 18.73
C ASP A 318 -4.67 -3.92 17.63
N GLN A 319 -5.40 -2.82 17.87
CA GLN A 319 -6.30 -2.18 16.92
C GLN A 319 -5.52 -1.22 16.01
N GLY A 320 -5.85 -1.18 14.73
CA GLY A 320 -5.32 -0.22 13.77
C GLY A 320 -5.71 1.22 14.14
N PHE A 321 -4.84 2.18 13.82
CA PHE A 321 -4.98 3.55 14.29
C PHE A 321 -6.31 4.20 13.90
N LEU A 322 -6.72 4.08 12.63
CA LEU A 322 -7.94 4.72 12.12
C LEU A 322 -9.18 4.05 12.67
N SER A 323 -9.20 2.71 12.72
CA SER A 323 -10.30 1.96 13.33
C SER A 323 -10.47 2.30 14.82
N ALA A 324 -9.38 2.63 15.53
CA ALA A 324 -9.47 3.11 16.92
C ALA A 324 -10.16 4.48 17.06
N LEU A 325 -10.32 5.24 15.98
CA LEU A 325 -11.03 6.53 15.93
C LEU A 325 -12.51 6.40 15.56
N ASP A 326 -12.98 5.20 15.22
CA ASP A 326 -14.36 4.94 14.82
C ASP A 326 -15.39 5.43 15.86
N GLY A 327 -16.52 5.91 15.36
CA GLY A 327 -17.61 6.50 16.14
C GLY A 327 -17.36 7.92 16.62
N THR A 328 -16.28 8.58 16.18
CA THR A 328 -15.96 9.95 16.60
C THR A 328 -15.60 10.92 15.49
N GLY A 329 -15.02 10.44 14.38
CA GLY A 329 -14.60 11.26 13.22
C GLY A 329 -15.57 11.21 12.03
N PRO A 330 -15.17 11.73 10.86
CA PRO A 330 -15.96 11.68 9.62
C PRO A 330 -15.93 10.30 8.93
N GLY A 331 -15.20 9.33 9.49
CA GLY A 331 -14.91 8.04 8.87
C GLY A 331 -13.69 8.08 7.95
N PHE A 332 -13.25 6.90 7.53
CA PHE A 332 -12.06 6.71 6.71
C PHE A 332 -12.30 5.65 5.64
N GLU A 333 -11.70 5.83 4.47
CA GLU A 333 -11.68 4.80 3.43
C GLU A 333 -10.23 4.40 3.17
N VAL A 334 -9.89 3.17 3.52
CA VAL A 334 -8.57 2.57 3.29
C VAL A 334 -8.66 1.65 2.09
N ILE A 335 -7.98 2.02 1.01
CA ILE A 335 -8.01 1.27 -0.26
C ILE A 335 -6.65 0.66 -0.51
N VAL A 336 -6.57 -0.66 -0.58
CA VAL A 336 -5.35 -1.41 -0.90
C VAL A 336 -5.37 -1.81 -2.37
N GLU A 337 -4.47 -1.24 -3.17
CA GLU A 337 -4.46 -1.39 -4.63
C GLU A 337 -3.04 -1.36 -5.22
N ARG A 338 -2.74 -2.26 -6.16
CA ARG A 338 -1.47 -2.36 -6.90
C ARG A 338 -1.63 -2.42 -8.42
N ASN A 339 -2.84 -2.21 -8.95
CA ASN A 339 -3.24 -2.29 -10.36
C ASN A 339 -3.04 -3.68 -10.99
N SER A 340 -1.80 -4.06 -11.30
CA SER A 340 -1.39 -5.37 -11.81
C SER A 340 -0.05 -5.76 -11.19
N ASP A 341 0.43 -6.98 -11.43
CA ASP A 341 1.76 -7.41 -10.94
C ASP A 341 2.93 -6.85 -11.78
N ALA A 342 2.74 -5.71 -12.46
CA ALA A 342 3.72 -5.09 -13.37
C ALA A 342 4.71 -4.13 -12.68
N GLY A 343 5.20 -4.53 -11.51
CA GLY A 343 6.28 -3.83 -10.82
C GLY A 343 5.98 -2.36 -10.49
N ILE A 344 6.91 -1.47 -10.84
CA ILE A 344 6.87 -0.05 -10.44
C ILE A 344 5.87 0.72 -11.29
N THR A 345 5.79 0.46 -12.59
CA THR A 345 4.81 1.12 -13.46
C THR A 345 3.39 0.83 -13.02
N ALA A 346 3.09 -0.40 -12.56
CA ALA A 346 1.77 -0.72 -11.99
C ALA A 346 1.49 0.00 -10.66
N ASN A 347 2.49 0.14 -9.79
CA ASN A 347 2.37 0.91 -8.56
C ASN A 347 2.01 2.38 -8.84
N VAL A 348 2.64 2.98 -9.85
CA VAL A 348 2.35 4.35 -10.29
C VAL A 348 0.96 4.43 -10.92
N ALA A 349 0.58 3.49 -11.79
CA ALA A 349 -0.77 3.44 -12.37
C ALA A 349 -1.87 3.31 -11.31
N ALA A 350 -1.65 2.48 -10.27
CA ALA A 350 -2.54 2.37 -9.11
C ALA A 350 -2.65 3.71 -8.37
N SER A 351 -1.51 4.37 -8.13
CA SER A 351 -1.44 5.65 -7.43
C SER A 351 -2.21 6.75 -8.17
N VAL A 352 -2.05 6.84 -9.50
CA VAL A 352 -2.81 7.77 -10.34
C VAL A 352 -4.31 7.52 -10.22
N ASN A 353 -4.77 6.28 -10.39
CA ASN A 353 -6.19 5.94 -10.25
C ASN A 353 -6.73 6.29 -8.86
N LEU A 354 -5.99 6.00 -7.79
CA LEU A 354 -6.41 6.31 -6.42
C LEU A 354 -6.54 7.81 -6.19
N VAL A 355 -5.63 8.61 -6.76
CA VAL A 355 -5.67 10.08 -6.67
C VAL A 355 -6.83 10.66 -7.48
N GLU A 356 -7.04 10.19 -8.71
CA GLU A 356 -8.23 10.55 -9.51
C GLU A 356 -9.54 10.13 -8.81
N ASP A 357 -9.49 9.02 -8.07
CA ASP A 357 -10.58 8.55 -7.21
C ASP A 357 -10.67 9.33 -5.89
N GLY A 358 -9.86 10.37 -5.65
CA GLY A 358 -9.97 11.29 -4.52
C GLY A 358 -9.20 10.89 -3.26
N ALA A 359 -8.22 9.99 -3.35
CA ALA A 359 -7.29 9.74 -2.25
C ALA A 359 -6.46 10.99 -1.95
N ARG A 360 -6.44 11.42 -0.69
CA ARG A 360 -5.61 12.55 -0.22
C ARG A 360 -4.22 12.11 0.24
N ILE A 361 -4.08 10.83 0.54
CA ILE A 361 -2.86 10.22 1.05
C ILE A 361 -2.57 8.96 0.23
N LEU A 362 -1.33 8.82 -0.21
CA LEU A 362 -0.78 7.58 -0.76
C LEU A 362 0.28 7.04 0.19
N ASN A 363 0.10 5.82 0.70
CA ASN A 363 1.09 5.09 1.47
C ASN A 363 1.91 4.18 0.53
N TRP A 364 3.18 4.53 0.32
CA TRP A 364 4.14 3.75 -0.45
C TRP A 364 5.13 3.05 0.48
N SER A 365 4.79 1.82 0.90
CA SER A 365 5.67 0.96 1.72
C SER A 365 6.70 0.19 0.89
N TRP A 366 7.12 0.73 -0.27
CA TRP A 366 8.07 0.12 -1.20
C TRP A 366 9.15 1.13 -1.63
N GLY A 367 10.27 0.62 -2.14
CA GLY A 367 11.28 1.42 -2.82
C GLY A 367 12.42 0.54 -3.34
N ILE A 368 13.21 1.05 -4.27
CA ILE A 368 14.22 0.30 -5.04
C ILE A 368 15.61 0.91 -4.89
N HIS A 369 16.63 0.07 -5.05
CA HIS A 369 18.04 0.47 -5.04
C HIS A 369 18.65 0.25 -6.43
N ARG A 370 19.58 1.12 -6.84
CA ARG A 370 20.41 0.85 -8.01
C ARG A 370 21.50 -0.15 -7.64
N ILE A 371 21.87 -1.02 -8.59
CA ILE A 371 23.07 -1.84 -8.46
C ILE A 371 24.29 -0.96 -8.16
N GLY A 372 25.10 -1.39 -7.19
CA GLY A 372 26.24 -0.63 -6.69
C GLY A 372 25.94 0.30 -5.51
N THR A 373 24.70 0.33 -5.03
CA THR A 373 24.37 1.00 -3.75
C THR A 373 25.16 0.37 -2.61
N ALA A 374 25.80 1.19 -1.79
CA ALA A 374 26.43 0.78 -0.54
C ALA A 374 25.64 1.30 0.67
N ASP A 375 25.65 0.54 1.75
CA ASP A 375 25.12 0.95 3.04
C ASP A 375 26.06 1.96 3.74
N VAL A 376 25.67 2.46 4.92
CA VAL A 376 26.46 3.40 5.73
C VAL A 376 27.79 2.81 6.22
N GLU A 377 27.93 1.48 6.22
CA GLU A 377 29.18 0.78 6.60
C GLU A 377 30.10 0.58 5.37
N GLY A 378 29.63 0.93 4.16
CA GLY A 378 30.33 0.78 2.89
C GLY A 378 30.14 -0.58 2.22
N GLU A 379 29.26 -1.43 2.76
CA GLU A 379 28.97 -2.77 2.24
C GLU A 379 27.86 -2.72 1.18
N PRO A 380 27.88 -3.60 0.17
CA PRO A 380 26.89 -3.58 -0.90
C PRO A 380 25.49 -3.95 -0.39
N VAL A 381 24.48 -3.17 -0.79
CA VAL A 381 23.07 -3.52 -0.60
C VAL A 381 22.68 -4.60 -1.62
N ASP A 382 21.98 -5.64 -1.18
CA ASP A 382 21.66 -6.83 -1.98
C ASP A 382 20.15 -7.04 -2.23
N SER A 383 19.30 -6.11 -1.78
CA SER A 383 17.84 -6.22 -1.86
C SER A 383 17.19 -5.11 -2.68
N LEU A 384 16.11 -5.47 -3.37
CA LEU A 384 15.30 -4.56 -4.20
C LEU A 384 16.13 -3.82 -5.27
N LEU A 385 17.16 -4.50 -5.80
CA LEU A 385 18.10 -3.97 -6.78
C LEU A 385 17.48 -3.82 -8.17
N ARG A 386 17.94 -2.81 -8.90
CA ARG A 386 17.58 -2.48 -10.28
C ARG A 386 18.82 -2.06 -11.07
N SER A 387 18.86 -2.43 -12.35
CA SER A 387 19.91 -1.99 -13.26
C SER A 387 19.84 -0.47 -13.46
N GLY A 388 20.95 0.12 -13.91
CA GLY A 388 20.97 1.57 -14.20
C GLY A 388 19.96 1.98 -15.28
N ILE A 389 19.69 1.10 -16.24
CA ILE A 389 18.72 1.36 -17.32
C ILE A 389 17.30 1.43 -16.74
N ALA A 390 16.93 0.44 -15.91
CA ALA A 390 15.61 0.45 -15.27
C ALA A 390 15.46 1.64 -14.31
N MET A 391 16.47 1.93 -13.49
CA MET A 391 16.46 3.08 -12.57
C MET A 391 16.19 4.40 -13.29
N SER A 392 16.87 4.64 -14.42
CA SER A 392 16.70 5.89 -15.18
C SER A 392 15.25 6.03 -15.68
N GLY A 393 14.66 4.95 -16.21
CA GLY A 393 13.26 4.99 -16.63
C GLY A 393 12.27 5.20 -15.46
N TYR A 394 12.55 4.63 -14.28
CA TYR A 394 11.71 4.85 -13.10
C TYR A 394 11.84 6.26 -12.53
N GLU A 395 13.02 6.86 -12.61
CA GLU A 395 13.26 8.24 -12.20
C GLU A 395 12.36 9.17 -13.02
N GLU A 396 12.42 9.11 -14.34
CA GLU A 396 11.57 9.91 -15.23
C GLU A 396 10.07 9.65 -14.98
N LEU A 397 9.66 8.39 -14.80
CA LEU A 397 8.26 8.06 -14.47
C LEU A 397 7.79 8.69 -13.15
N LEU A 398 8.65 8.72 -12.14
CA LEU A 398 8.34 9.29 -10.84
C LEU A 398 8.37 10.82 -10.88
N GLU A 399 9.27 11.41 -11.66
CA GLU A 399 9.30 12.85 -11.92
C GLU A 399 7.98 13.30 -12.55
N GLU A 400 7.54 12.64 -13.63
CA GLU A 400 6.26 12.89 -14.28
C GLU A 400 5.08 12.73 -13.30
N PHE A 401 5.12 11.70 -12.45
CA PHE A 401 4.10 11.51 -11.41
C PHE A 401 4.03 12.69 -10.43
N PHE A 402 5.16 13.16 -9.91
CA PHE A 402 5.17 14.28 -8.96
C PHE A 402 4.90 15.63 -9.63
N LEU A 403 5.28 15.82 -10.89
CA LEU A 403 4.91 17.00 -11.68
C LEU A 403 3.39 17.04 -11.92
N TRP A 404 2.79 15.91 -12.28
CA TRP A 404 1.35 15.77 -12.41
C TRP A 404 0.62 16.05 -11.09
N LEU A 405 1.09 15.47 -9.97
CA LEU A 405 0.52 15.77 -8.65
C LEU A 405 0.59 17.27 -8.34
N ARG A 406 1.72 17.92 -8.59
CA ARG A 406 1.87 19.36 -8.32
C ARG A 406 0.92 20.21 -9.15
N ARG A 407 0.67 19.81 -10.40
CA ARG A 407 -0.15 20.56 -11.35
C ARG A 407 -1.65 20.35 -11.10
N GLU A 408 -2.07 19.11 -10.91
CA GLU A 408 -3.49 18.72 -10.93
C GLU A 408 -4.04 18.37 -9.54
N HIS A 409 -3.17 17.96 -8.61
CA HIS A 409 -3.55 17.45 -7.27
C HIS A 409 -2.62 17.98 -6.16
N PRO A 410 -2.48 19.31 -6.01
CA PRO A 410 -1.51 19.90 -5.08
C PRO A 410 -1.78 19.54 -3.61
N ASP A 411 -2.99 19.08 -3.29
CA ASP A 411 -3.47 18.73 -1.97
C ASP A 411 -3.16 17.27 -1.56
N VAL A 412 -2.58 16.47 -2.46
CA VAL A 412 -2.23 15.06 -2.23
C VAL A 412 -0.82 14.95 -1.64
N LEU A 413 -0.68 14.07 -0.64
CA LEU A 413 0.60 13.73 -0.03
C LEU A 413 0.94 12.24 -0.20
N VAL A 414 2.15 11.97 -0.69
CA VAL A 414 2.75 10.64 -0.72
C VAL A 414 3.60 10.46 0.54
N ILE A 415 3.37 9.38 1.26
CA ILE A 415 4.11 8.99 2.46
C ILE A 415 4.84 7.70 2.13
N ASN A 416 6.16 7.77 2.07
CA ASN A 416 7.02 6.71 1.55
C ASN A 416 7.98 6.17 2.61
N SER A 417 8.27 4.87 2.56
CA SER A 417 9.29 4.25 3.40
C SER A 417 10.70 4.65 2.96
N ALA A 418 11.58 5.00 3.89
CA ALA A 418 12.97 5.36 3.57
C ALA A 418 13.75 4.19 2.93
N GLY A 419 13.38 2.94 3.25
CA GLY A 419 14.08 1.73 2.84
C GLY A 419 14.78 1.02 4.00
N ASN A 420 15.15 -0.23 3.76
CA ASN A 420 15.71 -1.16 4.76
C ASN A 420 17.15 -1.59 4.44
N GLY A 421 17.89 -0.81 3.64
CA GLY A 421 19.26 -1.12 3.22
C GLY A 421 20.34 -0.57 4.15
N SER A 422 19.97 0.08 5.25
CA SER A 422 20.89 0.89 6.07
C SER A 422 21.72 1.86 5.23
N ALA A 423 21.14 2.44 4.19
CA ALA A 423 21.79 3.35 3.24
C ALA A 423 21.30 4.81 3.41
N HIS A 424 21.89 5.72 2.65
CA HIS A 424 21.48 7.12 2.58
C HIS A 424 20.28 7.28 1.62
N SER A 425 19.19 7.88 2.10
CA SER A 425 17.93 8.01 1.37
C SER A 425 17.98 9.08 0.26
N GLY A 426 18.78 10.13 0.44
CA GLY A 426 18.95 11.27 -0.46
C GLY A 426 20.07 11.14 -1.48
N ARG A 427 20.56 9.91 -1.74
CA ARG A 427 21.45 9.65 -2.88
C ARG A 427 20.60 9.35 -4.11
N ASP A 428 20.19 10.41 -4.82
CA ASP A 428 19.28 10.39 -5.97
C ASP A 428 19.63 9.30 -6.99
N ASP A 429 20.92 9.18 -7.33
CA ASP A 429 21.41 8.17 -8.28
C ASP A 429 21.18 6.70 -7.87
N TYR A 430 20.88 6.43 -6.59
CA TYR A 430 20.92 5.09 -6.01
C TYR A 430 19.62 4.63 -5.36
N ARG A 431 18.68 5.53 -5.04
CA ARG A 431 17.49 5.16 -4.27
C ARG A 431 16.24 5.83 -4.83
N LEU A 432 15.17 5.07 -5.04
CA LEU A 432 13.86 5.61 -5.44
C LEU A 432 12.73 4.96 -4.62
N PRO A 433 11.60 5.66 -4.39
CA PRO A 433 11.35 7.06 -4.70
C PRO A 433 11.86 8.01 -3.62
N SER A 434 12.38 7.49 -2.49
CA SER A 434 12.67 8.27 -1.30
C SER A 434 13.68 9.40 -1.50
N SER A 435 14.48 9.38 -2.56
CA SER A 435 15.45 10.43 -2.85
C SER A 435 14.83 11.73 -3.38
N PHE A 436 13.72 11.63 -4.11
CA PHE A 436 13.06 12.76 -4.77
C PHE A 436 12.78 13.92 -3.81
N ILE A 437 13.16 15.14 -4.17
CA ILE A 437 12.92 16.34 -3.37
C ILE A 437 11.65 17.04 -3.86
N THR A 438 10.57 16.87 -3.10
CA THR A 438 9.28 17.52 -3.38
C THR A 438 8.44 17.63 -2.11
N GLU A 439 7.64 18.69 -1.99
CA GLU A 439 6.77 18.91 -0.83
C GLU A 439 5.70 17.82 -0.68
N GLN A 440 5.32 17.17 -1.78
CA GLN A 440 4.32 16.11 -1.82
C GLN A 440 4.88 14.72 -1.49
N LEU A 441 6.15 14.59 -1.09
CA LEU A 441 6.76 13.32 -0.68
C LEU A 441 7.37 13.42 0.73
N LEU A 442 6.77 12.72 1.69
CA LEU A 442 7.26 12.58 3.05
C LEU A 442 7.93 11.22 3.23
N VAL A 443 9.19 11.21 3.64
CA VAL A 443 10.00 9.99 3.78
C VAL A 443 10.10 9.57 5.24
N VAL A 444 9.75 8.31 5.52
CA VAL A 444 9.59 7.78 6.87
C VAL A 444 10.69 6.77 7.19
N GLY A 445 11.53 7.12 8.16
CA GLY A 445 12.53 6.25 8.75
C GLY A 445 11.96 5.33 9.83
N GLY A 446 12.74 4.34 10.24
CA GLY A 446 12.34 3.32 11.19
C GLY A 446 13.11 3.37 12.51
N HIS A 447 12.39 3.36 13.62
CA HIS A 447 12.95 3.17 14.96
C HIS A 447 12.34 1.96 15.67
N GLU A 448 12.97 1.53 16.76
CA GLU A 448 12.46 0.48 17.64
C GLU A 448 12.65 0.87 19.11
N ARG A 449 11.87 0.26 20.01
CA ARG A 449 11.99 0.47 21.45
C ARG A 449 13.39 0.08 21.96
N ASN A 450 14.02 0.97 22.72
CA ASN A 450 15.29 0.69 23.40
C ASN A 450 15.09 0.06 24.79
N ASP A 451 14.84 -1.25 24.86
CA ASP A 451 14.55 -1.94 26.12
C ASP A 451 15.64 -1.86 27.19
N GLN A 452 16.86 -1.47 26.82
CA GLN A 452 17.97 -1.27 27.76
C GLN A 452 17.83 0.04 28.56
N LYS A 453 17.00 0.97 28.10
CA LYS A 453 16.82 2.31 28.68
C LYS A 453 15.43 2.42 29.33
N LYS A 454 15.41 2.74 30.62
CA LYS A 454 14.18 3.00 31.41
C LYS A 454 14.00 4.51 31.60
N VAL A 455 13.64 5.18 30.51
CA VAL A 455 13.41 6.64 30.47
C VAL A 455 11.95 6.92 30.11
N ALA A 456 11.51 8.16 30.31
CA ALA A 456 10.18 8.62 29.88
C ALA A 456 10.06 8.56 28.34
N VAL A 457 8.83 8.48 27.83
CA VAL A 457 8.56 8.33 26.39
C VAL A 457 9.20 9.47 25.61
N GLU A 458 9.12 10.69 26.10
CA GLU A 458 9.63 11.92 25.47
C GLU A 458 11.16 11.98 25.39
N HIS A 459 11.86 11.14 26.16
CA HIS A 459 13.32 11.16 26.18
C HIS A 459 13.88 10.52 24.88
N PRO A 460 14.92 11.09 24.25
CA PRO A 460 15.49 10.56 23.00
C PRO A 460 15.94 9.09 23.10
N ASP A 461 16.59 8.71 24.20
CA ASP A 461 16.97 7.31 24.51
C ASP A 461 15.79 6.32 24.68
N TYR A 462 14.53 6.76 24.65
CA TYR A 462 13.39 5.84 24.72
C TYR A 462 13.35 4.90 23.51
N VAL A 463 13.88 5.33 22.37
CA VAL A 463 14.01 4.51 21.17
C VAL A 463 15.45 4.51 20.68
N ARG A 464 15.72 3.64 19.72
CA ARG A 464 16.94 3.67 18.92
C ARG A 464 16.59 3.49 17.45
N LYS A 465 17.46 3.97 16.55
CA LYS A 465 17.34 3.68 15.12
C LYS A 465 17.25 2.16 14.93
N ARG A 466 16.33 1.71 14.08
CA ARG A 466 16.36 0.33 13.58
C ARG A 466 17.61 0.16 12.73
N LYS A 467 18.41 -0.90 12.94
CA LYS A 467 19.69 -1.07 12.24
C LYS A 467 19.53 -0.93 10.72
N SER A 468 18.56 -1.63 10.15
CA SER A 468 18.27 -1.65 8.72
C SER A 468 17.66 -0.36 8.16
N SER A 469 17.16 0.56 8.99
CA SER A 469 16.56 1.80 8.45
C SER A 469 17.60 2.61 7.70
N ASN A 470 17.23 3.03 6.48
CA ASN A 470 17.91 4.11 5.79
C ASN A 470 17.83 5.41 6.60
N VAL A 471 18.78 6.30 6.37
CA VAL A 471 19.04 7.53 7.13
C VAL A 471 19.29 8.71 6.19
N ASP A 472 19.69 9.85 6.76
CA ASP A 472 20.05 11.15 6.19
C ASP A 472 18.96 12.23 6.21
N MET A 473 19.33 13.43 5.73
CA MET A 473 18.47 14.61 5.70
C MET A 473 17.24 14.48 4.80
N ARG A 474 17.18 13.46 3.94
CA ARG A 474 16.00 13.21 3.13
C ARG A 474 14.92 12.51 3.94
N VAL A 475 15.27 11.80 5.01
CA VAL A 475 14.28 11.24 5.93
C VAL A 475 13.65 12.37 6.75
N ASP A 476 12.33 12.51 6.67
CA ASP A 476 11.61 13.62 7.31
C ASP A 476 11.32 13.35 8.79
N ILE A 477 10.94 12.11 9.10
CA ILE A 477 10.55 11.70 10.44
C ILE A 477 10.73 10.20 10.61
N THR A 478 10.99 9.74 11.83
CA THR A 478 11.00 8.30 12.16
C THR A 478 9.72 7.89 12.88
N ALA A 479 9.25 6.67 12.61
CA ALA A 479 8.18 6.03 13.37
C ALA A 479 8.56 4.58 13.74
N ALA A 480 7.80 4.02 14.69
CA ALA A 480 8.01 2.64 15.14
C ALA A 480 7.90 1.67 13.96
N ALA A 481 8.96 0.91 13.72
CA ALA A 481 9.14 0.11 12.51
C ALA A 481 8.74 -1.35 12.67
N CYS A 482 8.19 -1.74 13.83
CA CYS A 482 7.86 -3.13 14.13
C CYS A 482 6.36 -3.30 14.37
N THR A 483 5.78 -4.32 13.75
CA THR A 483 4.40 -4.74 13.91
C THR A 483 4.31 -6.24 14.14
N ARG A 484 3.15 -6.73 14.57
CA ARG A 484 2.83 -8.15 14.61
C ARG A 484 1.95 -8.50 13.43
N ALA A 485 2.31 -9.59 12.77
CA ALA A 485 1.53 -10.18 11.70
C ALA A 485 0.14 -10.60 12.22
N ALA A 486 -0.86 -10.55 11.35
CA ALA A 486 -2.16 -11.15 11.64
C ALA A 486 -2.04 -12.69 11.66
N THR A 487 -2.93 -13.33 12.39
CA THR A 487 -3.08 -14.79 12.47
C THR A 487 -4.51 -15.18 12.13
N LEU A 488 -4.72 -16.42 11.69
CA LEU A 488 -6.08 -16.98 11.59
C LEU A 488 -6.65 -17.40 12.96
N ASP A 489 -5.78 -17.59 13.94
CA ASP A 489 -6.14 -17.99 15.31
C ASP A 489 -6.18 -16.74 16.20
N PRO A 490 -7.36 -16.30 16.69
CA PRO A 490 -7.50 -15.07 17.48
C PRO A 490 -6.81 -15.14 18.84
N ASP A 491 -6.50 -16.34 19.34
CA ASP A 491 -5.79 -16.52 20.60
C ASP A 491 -4.26 -16.53 20.42
N LYS A 492 -3.78 -16.57 19.17
CA LYS A 492 -2.35 -16.52 18.85
C LYS A 492 -1.93 -15.11 18.45
N ARG A 493 -0.70 -14.76 18.83
CA ARG A 493 -0.01 -13.59 18.30
C ARG A 493 0.86 -14.01 17.12
N GLY A 494 0.79 -13.23 16.04
CA GLY A 494 1.66 -13.43 14.90
C GLY A 494 3.11 -13.08 15.18
N ASP A 495 3.96 -13.46 14.23
CA ASP A 495 5.37 -13.12 14.23
C ASP A 495 5.58 -11.61 14.13
N VAL A 496 6.75 -11.16 14.59
CA VAL A 496 7.12 -9.75 14.53
C VAL A 496 7.74 -9.47 13.18
N HIS A 497 7.16 -8.52 12.46
CA HIS A 497 7.70 -7.98 11.22
C HIS A 497 8.26 -6.59 11.48
N CYS A 498 9.45 -6.32 10.97
CA CYS A 498 10.09 -5.04 11.19
C CYS A 498 10.69 -4.48 9.89
N GLY A 499 10.43 -3.21 9.60
CA GLY A 499 10.81 -2.52 8.38
C GLY A 499 10.24 -1.10 8.36
N THR A 500 10.87 -0.20 7.60
CA THR A 500 10.33 1.15 7.35
C THR A 500 8.95 1.10 6.67
N SER A 501 8.66 0.00 5.96
CA SER A 501 7.34 -0.37 5.45
C SER A 501 6.23 -0.36 6.52
N TYR A 502 6.53 -0.67 7.78
CA TYR A 502 5.57 -0.65 8.90
C TYR A 502 5.59 0.68 9.69
N ALA A 503 6.64 1.48 9.57
CA ALA A 503 6.68 2.84 10.10
C ALA A 503 5.79 3.80 9.28
N THR A 504 5.81 3.62 7.97
CA THR A 504 5.07 4.43 6.96
C THR A 504 3.56 4.52 7.25
N PRO A 505 2.82 3.40 7.46
CA PRO A 505 1.38 3.46 7.74
C PRO A 505 1.03 4.13 9.07
N LEU A 506 1.93 4.20 10.06
CA LEU A 506 1.69 4.98 11.28
C LEU A 506 1.67 6.49 10.99
N VAL A 507 2.59 6.96 10.15
CA VAL A 507 2.60 8.36 9.69
C VAL A 507 1.38 8.62 8.81
N ALA A 508 1.03 7.70 7.90
CA ALA A 508 -0.18 7.84 7.07
C ALA A 508 -1.46 7.90 7.91
N GLY A 509 -1.57 7.10 8.96
CA GLY A 509 -2.69 7.16 9.90
C GLY A 509 -2.76 8.48 10.66
N ALA A 510 -1.61 8.98 11.15
CA ALA A 510 -1.52 10.28 11.80
C ALA A 510 -1.97 11.41 10.87
N VAL A 511 -1.48 11.43 9.63
CA VAL A 511 -1.89 12.43 8.63
C VAL A 511 -3.37 12.29 8.27
N GLY A 512 -3.90 11.07 8.14
CA GLY A 512 -5.33 10.84 7.93
C GLY A 512 -6.19 11.48 9.02
N ALA A 513 -5.80 11.31 10.29
CA ALA A 513 -6.47 11.94 11.42
C ALA A 513 -6.24 13.47 11.50
N MET A 514 -5.11 13.98 11.02
CA MET A 514 -4.89 15.42 10.88
C MET A 514 -5.83 16.02 9.82
N LEU A 515 -5.94 15.39 8.65
CA LEU A 515 -6.81 15.83 7.56
C LEU A 515 -8.30 15.72 7.92
N SER A 516 -8.70 14.74 8.73
CA SER A 516 -10.08 14.69 9.22
C SER A 516 -10.41 15.88 10.14
N VAL A 517 -9.43 16.38 10.89
CA VAL A 517 -9.56 17.56 11.76
C VAL A 517 -9.45 18.87 10.97
N ASN A 518 -8.51 18.96 10.03
CA ASN A 518 -8.34 20.12 9.16
C ASN A 518 -8.12 19.66 7.69
N PRO A 519 -9.21 19.52 6.90
CA PRO A 519 -9.14 19.06 5.51
C PRO A 519 -8.40 20.01 4.57
N GLY A 520 -8.23 21.28 4.95
CA GLY A 520 -7.54 22.31 4.17
C GLY A 520 -6.04 22.39 4.43
N LEU A 521 -5.46 21.42 5.13
CA LEU A 521 -4.00 21.32 5.23
C LEU A 521 -3.43 20.88 3.88
N GLU A 522 -2.46 21.66 3.42
CA GLU A 522 -1.62 21.36 2.26
C GLU A 522 -0.41 20.49 2.68
N PRO A 523 0.23 19.76 1.74
CA PRO A 523 1.35 18.87 2.03
C PRO A 523 2.50 19.48 2.84
N ASP A 524 2.89 20.72 2.53
CA ASP A 524 3.94 21.47 3.24
C ASP A 524 3.53 21.79 4.69
N GLN A 525 2.28 22.17 4.91
CA GLN A 525 1.72 22.42 6.24
C GLN A 525 1.63 21.14 7.08
N VAL A 526 1.27 20.00 6.45
CA VAL A 526 1.28 18.70 7.12
C VAL A 526 2.70 18.36 7.58
N ARG A 527 3.70 18.52 6.70
CA ARG A 527 5.12 18.31 7.03
C ARG A 527 5.53 19.22 8.19
N GLU A 528 5.23 20.52 8.12
CA GLU A 528 5.56 21.48 9.16
C GLU A 528 4.96 21.09 10.53
N LEU A 529 3.67 20.72 10.56
CA LEU A 529 2.99 20.32 11.80
C LEU A 529 3.57 19.05 12.39
N LEU A 530 3.85 18.03 11.57
CA LEU A 530 4.50 16.80 12.02
C LEU A 530 5.87 17.10 12.63
N ARG A 531 6.68 17.90 11.95
CA ARG A 531 8.02 18.28 12.39
C ARG A 531 8.04 19.14 13.66
N ARG A 532 7.15 20.13 13.75
CA ARG A 532 6.94 20.94 14.95
C ARG A 532 6.46 20.13 16.14
N SER A 533 5.70 19.07 15.89
CA SER A 533 5.20 18.17 16.93
C SER A 533 6.20 17.11 17.37
N ALA A 534 7.22 16.84 16.55
CA ALA A 534 8.08 15.68 16.70
C ALA A 534 8.81 15.66 18.05
N MET A 535 8.88 14.48 18.65
CA MET A 535 9.85 14.19 19.71
C MET A 535 11.23 13.96 19.09
N THR A 536 12.27 13.91 19.92
CA THR A 536 13.65 13.72 19.47
C THR A 536 14.05 12.24 19.51
N ILE A 537 14.98 11.84 18.63
CA ILE A 537 15.69 10.55 18.64
C ILE A 537 17.17 10.81 18.35
N GLY A 538 18.06 9.91 18.78
CA GLY A 538 19.49 9.98 18.43
C GLY A 538 20.30 10.81 19.42
N ARG A 539 21.48 11.27 18.97
CA ARG A 539 22.46 11.97 19.83
C ARG A 539 22.06 13.43 20.04
N ASP A 540 22.89 14.17 20.78
CA ASP A 540 22.59 15.54 21.20
C ASP A 540 22.76 16.60 20.11
N SER A 541 23.42 16.30 18.97
CA SER A 541 23.41 17.16 17.78
C SER A 541 23.73 16.40 16.48
N ASP A 542 22.96 16.74 15.44
CA ASP A 542 22.94 16.28 14.05
C ASP A 542 23.24 17.51 13.13
N PHE A 543 24.19 18.36 13.53
CA PHE A 543 24.74 19.45 12.70
C PHE A 543 26.13 19.08 12.15
N GLU A 544 26.33 17.81 11.86
CA GLU A 544 27.56 17.32 11.22
C GLU A 544 27.46 17.59 9.68
N PRO A 545 28.56 17.49 8.91
CA PRO A 545 28.56 17.71 7.47
C PRO A 545 27.52 16.83 6.75
N ALA A 546 27.17 17.14 5.49
CA ALA A 546 26.20 16.37 4.69
C ALA A 546 26.53 14.85 4.52
N GLU A 547 27.70 14.40 4.98
CA GLU A 547 28.14 13.01 5.06
C GLU A 547 27.86 12.34 6.43
N ALA A 548 27.15 13.01 7.34
CA ALA A 548 26.88 12.51 8.67
C ALA A 548 25.73 11.50 8.72
N ASP A 549 25.78 10.60 9.70
CA ASP A 549 24.76 9.59 10.01
C ASP A 549 23.50 10.20 10.68
N ASP A 550 23.04 11.37 10.23
CA ASP A 550 21.82 11.99 10.75
C ASP A 550 20.64 11.07 10.45
N LEU A 551 19.82 10.74 11.45
CA LEU A 551 18.74 9.77 11.26
C LEU A 551 17.61 10.34 10.41
N THR A 552 17.44 11.67 10.47
CA THR A 552 16.47 12.46 9.72
C THR A 552 17.04 13.85 9.44
N ALA A 553 16.34 14.67 8.64
CA ALA A 553 16.53 16.11 8.66
C ALA A 553 16.53 16.64 10.12
N PRO A 554 17.53 17.44 10.53
CA PRO A 554 17.61 17.93 11.89
C PRO A 554 16.45 18.88 12.20
N ILE A 555 15.96 18.86 13.44
CA ILE A 555 14.92 19.80 13.89
C ILE A 555 15.44 21.23 13.80
N LEU A 556 14.72 22.07 13.06
CA LEU A 556 15.11 23.44 12.79
C LEU A 556 14.57 24.40 13.86
N PRO A 557 15.22 25.55 14.08
CA PRO A 557 14.71 26.58 14.99
C PRO A 557 13.28 27.03 14.64
N SER A 558 12.94 27.13 13.35
CA SER A 558 11.59 27.46 12.87
C SER A 558 10.55 26.46 13.39
N GLU A 559 10.91 25.19 13.54
CA GLU A 559 10.06 24.12 14.05
C GLU A 559 9.92 24.16 15.59
N ARG A 560 10.63 25.08 16.25
CA ARG A 560 10.57 25.36 17.69
C ARG A 560 10.29 26.83 17.99
N GLY A 561 9.55 27.51 17.11
CA GLY A 561 9.14 28.91 17.32
C GLY A 561 10.31 29.89 17.28
N TYR A 562 11.29 29.61 16.41
CA TYR A 562 12.52 30.38 16.20
C TYR A 562 13.45 30.47 17.42
N ARG A 563 13.33 29.54 18.39
CA ARG A 563 14.24 29.42 19.54
C ARG A 563 15.50 28.65 19.14
N LEU A 564 16.63 29.35 19.01
CA LEU A 564 17.93 28.76 18.65
C LEU A 564 18.54 27.91 19.76
N ASP A 565 18.17 28.17 21.02
CA ASP A 565 18.66 27.50 22.23
C ASP A 565 17.75 26.34 22.68
N ASP A 566 16.73 26.00 21.87
CA ASP A 566 15.86 24.88 22.17
C ASP A 566 16.65 23.56 22.09
N ARG A 567 16.54 22.74 23.13
CA ARG A 567 17.31 21.50 23.29
C ARG A 567 17.06 20.47 22.18
N ASP A 568 15.93 20.60 21.48
CA ASP A 568 15.54 19.70 20.39
C ASP A 568 16.17 20.13 19.05
N VAL A 569 16.57 21.39 18.91
CA VAL A 569 17.15 21.92 17.67
C VAL A 569 18.45 21.20 17.35
N GLY A 570 18.57 20.77 16.09
CA GLY A 570 19.68 19.96 15.63
C GLY A 570 19.56 18.48 15.98
N ARG A 571 18.41 17.97 16.45
CA ARG A 571 18.23 16.52 16.65
C ARG A 571 17.30 15.92 15.62
N SER A 572 17.40 14.62 15.42
CA SER A 572 16.52 13.86 14.55
C SER A 572 15.09 13.79 15.10
N ALA A 573 14.12 13.75 14.19
CA ALA A 573 12.70 13.77 14.50
C ALA A 573 12.09 12.37 14.62
N ARG A 574 11.24 12.23 15.63
CA ARG A 574 10.43 11.05 15.93
C ARG A 574 8.96 11.45 16.03
N LEU A 575 8.10 10.67 15.39
CA LEU A 575 6.65 10.89 15.38
C LEU A 575 6.08 11.06 16.80
N ASP A 576 5.30 12.13 16.99
CA ASP A 576 4.40 12.31 18.13
C ASP A 576 2.99 12.52 17.59
N MET A 577 2.22 11.42 17.51
CA MET A 577 0.88 11.43 16.92
C MET A 577 -0.06 12.34 17.70
N ARG A 578 0.08 12.40 19.04
CA ARG A 578 -0.77 13.23 19.88
C ARG A 578 -0.48 14.71 19.66
N LYS A 579 0.80 15.10 19.70
CA LYS A 579 1.17 16.51 19.53
C LYS A 579 0.85 17.01 18.12
N ALA A 580 0.95 16.15 17.10
CA ALA A 580 0.54 16.48 15.74
C ALA A 580 -0.95 16.85 15.67
N LEU A 581 -1.83 16.08 16.32
CA LEU A 581 -3.26 16.39 16.42
C LEU A 581 -3.53 17.66 17.24
N GLU A 582 -2.80 17.88 18.34
CA GLU A 582 -2.91 19.12 19.12
C GLU A 582 -2.62 20.35 18.25
N LEU A 583 -1.48 20.36 17.53
CA LEU A 583 -1.12 21.47 16.64
C LEU A 583 -2.06 21.61 15.44
N THR A 584 -2.65 20.51 14.97
CA THR A 584 -3.67 20.55 13.90
C THR A 584 -4.95 21.24 14.36
N VAL A 585 -5.39 21.00 15.60
CA VAL A 585 -6.54 21.73 16.18
C VAL A 585 -6.20 23.21 16.38
N GLU A 586 -4.96 23.53 16.73
CA GLU A 586 -4.49 24.91 16.86
C GLU A 586 -4.44 25.64 15.51
N SER A 587 -4.06 24.95 14.42
CA SER A 587 -3.95 25.56 13.09
C SER A 587 -5.29 26.10 12.58
N LEU A 588 -6.41 25.47 12.95
CA LEU A 588 -7.77 25.96 12.64
C LEU A 588 -8.06 27.38 13.19
N LYS A 589 -7.34 27.82 14.23
CA LYS A 589 -7.50 29.17 14.80
C LYS A 589 -6.74 30.24 14.02
N ASN A 590 -5.71 29.84 13.28
CA ASN A 590 -4.83 30.75 12.53
C ASN A 590 -5.27 30.92 11.07
N SER A 591 -6.19 30.08 10.58
CA SER A 591 -6.80 30.19 9.25
C SER A 591 -7.99 31.17 9.17
N ARG A 592 -8.26 31.95 10.22
CA ARG A 592 -9.36 32.94 10.29
C ARG A 592 -8.87 34.37 10.34
#